data_AF-A0A1L7VM95-F1
#
_entry.id   AF-A0A1L7VM95-F1
#
_cell.length_a   1.000
_cell.length_b   1.000
_cell.length_c   1.000
_cell.angle_alpha   90.00
_cell.angle_beta   90.00
_cell.angle_gamma   90.00
#
_symmetry.space_group_name_H-M   'P 1'
#
loop_
_entity.id
_entity.type
_entity.pdbx_description
1 polymer ?
#
loop_
_entity_poly.entity_id
_entity_poly.type
_entity_poly.pdbx_seq_one_letter_code
_entity_poly.pdbx_strand_id
1 'polypeptide(L)'
;MPTVIPSHEYPEASQVDTTDPDARLQYFFDVARYFGSLDYQVFQVTKESCIQRVCSDLSRMNMFFVVDAQFNYTLESAIWTRFFCQLGEEAPDFPWTLDHFPSRARSFSDIYREWRIANGLDVPCSMSPLPTGSEDGN
;
A
#
# COMPACT_ATOMS: atom_id res chain seq x y z
N MET A 1 2.08 33.83 -27.13
CA MET A 1 1.25 33.87 -25.90
C MET A 1 2.03 33.14 -24.83
N PRO A 2 2.38 33.77 -23.70
CA PRO A 2 3.05 33.06 -22.62
C PRO A 2 2.00 32.18 -21.94
N THR A 3 2.18 30.87 -22.05
CA THR A 3 1.40 29.88 -21.30
C THR A 3 1.71 30.11 -19.82
N VAL A 4 0.73 30.63 -19.09
CA VAL A 4 0.76 30.64 -17.62
C VAL A 4 0.71 29.17 -17.22
N ILE A 5 1.88 28.60 -16.92
CA ILE A 5 1.97 27.32 -16.22
C ILE A 5 1.31 27.61 -14.87
N PRO A 6 0.18 26.98 -14.52
CA PRO A 6 -0.32 27.11 -13.17
C PRO A 6 0.82 26.64 -12.28
N SER A 7 1.26 27.50 -11.36
CA SER A 7 2.20 27.14 -10.31
C SER A 7 1.49 26.11 -9.43
N HIS A 8 1.41 24.86 -9.90
CA HIS A 8 0.95 23.75 -9.09
C HIS A 8 2.02 23.58 -8.04
N GLU A 9 1.74 24.01 -6.81
CA GLU A 9 2.60 23.73 -5.67
C GLU A 9 2.71 22.22 -5.50
N TYR A 10 3.88 21.75 -5.07
CA TYR A 10 4.09 20.34 -4.79
C TYR A 10 3.15 19.91 -3.66
N PRO A 11 2.46 18.76 -3.76
CA PRO A 11 1.57 18.28 -2.71
C PRO A 11 2.30 18.08 -1.37
N GLU A 12 1.73 18.62 -0.30
CA GLU A 12 2.32 18.55 1.05
C GLU A 12 1.92 17.26 1.77
N ALA A 13 2.86 16.30 1.89
CA ALA A 13 2.60 15.01 2.53
C ALA A 13 2.18 15.11 4.01
N SER A 14 2.64 16.15 4.70
CA SER A 14 2.35 16.38 6.13
C SER A 14 0.87 16.65 6.42
N GLN A 15 0.08 17.00 5.40
CA GLN A 15 -1.35 17.31 5.51
C GLN A 15 -2.25 16.10 5.21
N VAL A 16 -1.67 14.95 4.83
CA VAL A 16 -2.43 13.75 4.47
C VAL A 16 -2.79 12.97 5.73
N ASP A 17 -4.06 12.58 5.88
CA ASP A 17 -4.43 11.56 6.86
C ASP A 17 -3.88 10.21 6.40
N THR A 18 -2.72 9.83 6.92
CA THR A 18 -2.05 8.60 6.54
C THR A 18 -2.76 7.35 7.04
N THR A 19 -3.76 7.47 7.91
CA THR A 19 -4.57 6.31 8.35
C THR A 19 -5.62 5.92 7.32
N ASP A 20 -5.98 6.85 6.42
CA ASP A 20 -6.93 6.65 5.34
C ASP A 20 -6.22 6.20 4.04
N PRO A 21 -6.45 4.96 3.57
CA PRO A 21 -5.90 4.47 2.30
C PRO A 21 -6.29 5.32 1.09
N ASP A 22 -7.49 5.88 1.07
CA ASP A 22 -7.97 6.68 -0.06
C ASP A 22 -7.27 8.04 -0.09
N ALA A 23 -6.99 8.64 1.08
CA ALA A 23 -6.21 9.87 1.18
C ALA A 23 -4.76 9.66 0.70
N ARG A 24 -4.12 8.54 1.08
CA ARG A 24 -2.78 8.18 0.57
C ARG A 24 -2.77 7.96 -0.94
N LEU A 25 -3.77 7.28 -1.48
CA LEU A 25 -3.90 7.07 -2.93
C LEU A 25 -4.13 8.38 -3.68
N GLN A 26 -4.95 9.28 -3.13
CA GLN A 26 -5.19 10.59 -3.72
C GLN A 26 -3.89 11.41 -3.77
N TYR A 27 -3.12 11.43 -2.67
CA TYR A 27 -1.81 12.10 -2.63
C TYR A 27 -0.86 11.56 -3.70
N PHE A 28 -0.79 10.24 -3.89
CA PHE A 28 -0.01 9.63 -4.97
C PHE A 28 -0.42 10.20 -6.34
N PHE A 29 -1.71 10.29 -6.62
CA PHE A 29 -2.18 10.85 -7.89
C PHE A 29 -1.92 12.35 -8.02
N ASP A 30 -1.96 13.11 -6.94
CA ASP A 30 -1.62 14.53 -6.97
C ASP A 30 -0.14 14.75 -7.28
N VAL A 31 0.76 13.93 -6.72
CA VAL A 31 2.19 13.97 -7.07
C VAL A 31 2.42 13.52 -8.52
N ALA A 32 1.72 12.48 -8.98
CA ALA A 32 1.79 12.07 -10.38
C ALA A 32 1.28 13.16 -11.34
N ARG A 33 0.24 13.93 -10.96
CA ARG A 33 -0.22 15.09 -11.73
C ARG A 33 0.81 16.20 -11.75
N TYR A 34 1.44 16.50 -10.62
CA TYR A 34 2.48 17.52 -10.51
C TYR A 34 3.63 17.25 -11.50
N PHE A 35 4.09 16.00 -11.60
CA PHE A 35 5.14 15.61 -12.57
C PHE A 35 4.63 15.34 -13.99
N GLY A 36 3.32 15.50 -14.25
CA GLY A 36 2.72 15.19 -15.56
C GLY A 36 2.78 13.70 -15.94
N SER A 37 2.93 12.82 -14.96
CA SER A 37 3.12 11.38 -15.13
C SER A 37 1.89 10.54 -14.77
N LEU A 38 0.73 11.18 -14.53
CA LEU A 38 -0.50 10.47 -14.18
C LEU A 38 -1.02 9.65 -15.36
N ASP A 39 -0.80 8.34 -15.29
CA ASP A 39 -1.43 7.34 -16.14
C ASP A 39 -2.04 6.24 -15.26
N TYR A 40 -3.37 6.16 -15.26
CA TYR A 40 -4.10 5.20 -14.43
C TYR A 40 -3.88 3.75 -14.88
N GLN A 41 -3.72 3.50 -16.18
CA GLN A 41 -3.47 2.15 -16.69
C GLN A 41 -2.08 1.68 -16.28
N VAL A 42 -1.07 2.54 -16.41
CA VAL A 42 0.30 2.27 -15.93
C VAL A 42 0.30 2.05 -14.42
N PHE A 43 -0.47 2.83 -13.66
CA PHE A 43 -0.61 2.64 -12.22
C PHE A 43 -1.18 1.26 -11.88
N GLN A 44 -2.29 0.83 -12.52
CA GLN A 44 -2.90 -0.48 -12.25
C GLN A 44 -1.95 -1.63 -12.57
N VAL A 45 -1.29 -1.61 -13.73
CA VAL A 45 -0.29 -2.62 -14.10
C VAL A 45 0.89 -2.64 -13.12
N THR A 46 1.35 -1.47 -12.69
CA THR A 46 2.43 -1.33 -11.70
C THR A 46 2.01 -1.91 -10.35
N LYS A 47 0.79 -1.60 -9.89
CA LYS A 47 0.21 -2.09 -8.66
C LYS A 47 0.12 -3.62 -8.66
N GLU A 48 -0.45 -4.22 -9.70
CA GLU A 48 -0.55 -5.69 -9.82
C GLU A 48 0.83 -6.36 -9.84
N SER A 49 1.78 -5.81 -10.60
CA SER A 49 3.16 -6.31 -10.63
C SER A 49 3.85 -6.21 -9.27
N CYS A 50 3.66 -5.11 -8.54
CA CYS A 50 4.21 -4.94 -7.20
C CYS A 50 3.56 -5.86 -6.18
N ILE A 51 2.24 -6.12 -6.24
CA ILE A 51 1.57 -7.13 -5.41
C ILE A 51 2.24 -8.48 -5.60
N GLN A 52 2.38 -8.94 -6.84
CA GLN A 52 3.00 -10.24 -7.14
C GLN A 52 4.44 -10.32 -6.59
N ARG A 53 5.22 -9.25 -6.80
CA ARG A 53 6.61 -9.20 -6.34
C ARG A 53 6.72 -9.20 -4.82
N VAL A 54 6.00 -8.31 -4.14
CA VAL A 54 6.02 -8.19 -2.67
C VAL A 54 5.55 -9.50 -2.02
N CYS A 55 4.45 -10.09 -2.49
CA CYS A 55 4.00 -11.37 -1.97
C CYS A 55 5.01 -12.50 -2.19
N SER A 56 5.61 -12.57 -3.38
CA SER A 56 6.66 -13.55 -3.69
C SER A 56 7.89 -13.39 -2.80
N ASP A 57 8.34 -12.15 -2.60
CA ASP A 57 9.48 -11.83 -1.73
C ASP A 57 9.20 -12.20 -0.26
N LEU A 58 8.02 -11.86 0.26
CA LEU A 58 7.58 -12.25 1.61
C LEU A 58 7.52 -13.77 1.76
N SER A 59 7.00 -14.48 0.75
CA SER A 59 6.96 -15.95 0.73
C SER A 59 8.38 -16.55 0.75
N ARG A 60 9.29 -16.02 -0.07
CA ARG A 60 10.70 -16.43 -0.11
C ARG A 60 11.44 -16.19 1.21
N MET A 61 11.02 -15.18 1.96
CA MET A 61 11.50 -14.91 3.32
C MET A 61 10.84 -15.80 4.39
N ASN A 62 10.05 -16.81 3.99
CA ASN A 62 9.27 -17.68 4.87
C ASN A 62 8.31 -16.91 5.79
N MET A 63 7.83 -15.74 5.36
CA MET A 63 6.85 -14.98 6.12
C MET A 63 5.50 -15.66 6.02
N PHE A 64 5.13 -16.40 7.07
CA PHE A 64 3.81 -17.01 7.17
C PHE A 64 2.71 -16.00 7.53
N PHE A 65 3.09 -14.94 8.24
CA PHE A 65 2.21 -13.91 8.77
C PHE A 65 2.80 -12.53 8.50
N VAL A 66 1.98 -11.62 7.98
CA VAL A 66 2.36 -10.23 7.71
C VAL A 66 1.21 -9.32 8.12
N VAL A 67 1.50 -8.34 8.98
CA VAL A 67 0.52 -7.36 9.46
C VAL A 67 0.18 -6.38 8.33
N ASP A 68 -1.07 -5.95 8.25
CA ASP A 68 -1.56 -4.99 7.25
C ASP A 68 -0.66 -3.77 7.09
N ALA A 69 -0.30 -3.13 8.21
CA ALA A 69 0.54 -1.94 8.19
C ALA A 69 1.87 -2.19 7.47
N GLN A 70 2.53 -3.31 7.79
CA GLN A 70 3.80 -3.69 7.18
C GLN A 70 3.62 -4.02 5.70
N PHE A 71 2.55 -4.74 5.35
CA PHE A 71 2.27 -5.09 3.97
C PHE A 71 1.98 -3.85 3.12
N ASN A 72 1.08 -2.97 3.58
CA ASN A 72 0.67 -1.76 2.87
C ASN A 72 1.83 -0.79 2.74
N TYR A 73 2.63 -0.58 3.79
CA TYR A 73 3.86 0.22 3.71
C TYR A 73 4.79 -0.33 2.61
N THR A 74 5.09 -1.63 2.65
CA THR A 74 6.00 -2.27 1.69
C THR A 74 5.46 -2.21 0.26
N LEU A 75 4.15 -2.41 0.08
CA LEU A 75 3.50 -2.38 -1.22
C LEU A 75 3.46 -0.95 -1.79
N GLU A 76 2.99 0.02 -1.01
CA GLU A 76 2.87 1.42 -1.44
C GLU A 76 4.25 2.02 -1.74
N SER A 77 5.27 1.74 -0.92
CA SER A 77 6.64 2.17 -1.20
C SER A 77 7.18 1.55 -2.50
N ALA A 78 6.91 0.26 -2.75
CA ALA A 78 7.34 -0.42 -3.97
C ALA A 78 6.63 0.14 -5.21
N ILE A 79 5.32 0.43 -5.13
CA ILE A 79 4.56 1.08 -6.20
C ILE A 79 5.13 2.47 -6.47
N TRP A 80 5.37 3.26 -5.42
CA TRP A 80 5.95 4.59 -5.51
C TRP A 80 7.27 4.58 -6.27
N THR A 81 8.24 3.80 -5.79
CA THR A 81 9.56 3.70 -6.41
C THR A 81 9.45 3.25 -7.86
N ARG A 82 8.60 2.26 -8.16
CA ARG A 82 8.48 1.74 -9.53
C ARG A 82 7.76 2.69 -10.48
N PHE A 83 6.80 3.45 -9.99
CA PHE A 83 6.05 4.38 -10.83
C PHE A 83 6.85 5.64 -11.15
N PHE A 84 7.60 6.16 -10.17
CA PHE A 84 8.38 7.38 -10.33
C PHE A 84 9.83 7.16 -10.79
N CYS A 85 10.34 5.92 -10.86
CA CYS A 85 11.74 5.68 -11.26
C CYS A 85 12.10 6.23 -12.65
N GLN A 86 11.12 6.39 -13.54
CA GLN A 86 11.30 6.99 -14.85
C GLN A 86 11.74 8.47 -14.81
N LEU A 87 11.51 9.16 -13.69
CA LEU A 87 11.93 10.54 -13.48
C LEU A 87 13.43 10.66 -13.12
N GLY A 88 14.14 9.55 -12.93
CA GLY A 88 15.57 9.56 -12.62
C GLY A 88 15.87 10.30 -11.31
N GLU A 89 16.75 11.30 -11.37
CA GLU A 89 17.13 12.11 -10.20
C GLU A 89 16.01 13.04 -9.71
N GLU A 90 14.98 13.29 -10.52
CA GLU A 90 13.81 14.09 -10.13
C GLU A 90 12.71 13.23 -9.46
N ALA A 91 12.92 11.92 -9.33
CA ALA A 91 11.96 11.04 -8.68
C ALA A 91 11.78 11.45 -7.21
N PRO A 92 10.55 11.72 -6.77
CA PRO A 92 10.31 12.09 -5.38
C PRO A 92 10.56 10.91 -4.45
N ASP A 93 11.06 11.20 -3.26
CA ASP A 93 11.16 10.21 -2.19
C ASP A 93 9.77 9.79 -1.70
N PHE A 94 9.65 8.53 -1.27
CA PHE A 94 8.43 8.05 -0.64
C PHE A 94 8.24 8.80 0.69
N PRO A 95 7.11 9.50 0.90
CA PRO A 95 7.00 10.50 1.96
C PRO A 95 6.70 9.90 3.34
N TRP A 96 6.37 8.61 3.43
CA TRP A 96 5.90 7.99 4.66
C TRP A 96 6.88 6.96 5.20
N THR A 97 6.86 6.84 6.52
CA THR A 97 7.48 5.74 7.26
C THR A 97 6.42 4.75 7.74
N LEU A 98 6.84 3.58 8.23
CA LEU A 98 5.92 2.56 8.74
C LEU A 98 4.96 3.09 9.83
N ASP A 99 5.38 4.05 10.66
CA ASP A 99 4.57 4.60 11.76
C ASP A 99 3.34 5.38 11.27
N HIS A 100 3.33 5.78 10.00
CA HIS A 100 2.20 6.46 9.37
C HIS A 100 1.06 5.50 9.00
N PHE A 101 1.31 4.18 9.02
CA PHE A 101 0.31 3.17 8.69
C PHE A 101 -0.39 2.66 9.96
N PRO A 102 -1.72 2.51 9.95
CA PRO A 102 -2.47 2.15 11.14
C PRO A 102 -2.07 0.75 11.62
N SER A 103 -1.50 0.67 12.83
CA SER A 103 -1.02 -0.56 13.45
C SER A 103 -2.13 -1.50 13.94
N ARG A 104 -3.37 -1.35 13.43
CA ARG A 104 -4.58 -2.01 13.95
C ARG A 104 -4.26 -3.44 14.36
N ALA A 105 -4.56 -3.74 15.61
CA ALA A 105 -4.11 -4.93 16.32
C ALA A 105 -4.22 -6.19 15.45
N ARG A 106 -3.06 -6.71 15.02
CA ARG A 106 -2.90 -8.01 14.33
C ARG A 106 -3.87 -8.26 13.16
N SER A 107 -4.32 -7.22 12.44
CA SER A 107 -5.03 -7.46 11.18
C SER A 107 -4.02 -7.98 10.16
N PHE A 108 -4.30 -9.16 9.63
CA PHE A 108 -3.47 -9.85 8.67
C PHE A 108 -3.81 -9.35 7.28
N SER A 109 -2.79 -9.14 6.44
CA SER A 109 -2.98 -8.73 5.05
C SER A 109 -3.88 -9.70 4.30
N ASP A 110 -5.10 -9.26 4.00
CA ASP A 110 -6.04 -10.01 3.18
C ASP A 110 -5.47 -10.21 1.76
N ILE A 111 -4.77 -9.21 1.22
CA ILE A 111 -4.09 -9.34 -0.09
C ILE A 111 -3.03 -10.46 -0.03
N TYR A 112 -2.20 -10.50 1.01
CA TYR A 112 -1.21 -11.56 1.16
C TYR A 112 -1.86 -12.92 1.45
N ARG A 113 -2.95 -12.95 2.22
CA ARG A 113 -3.78 -14.14 2.48
C ARG A 113 -4.25 -14.76 1.18
N GLU A 114 -4.94 -13.97 0.38
CA GLU A 114 -5.56 -14.39 -0.87
C GLU A 114 -4.50 -14.83 -1.87
N TRP A 115 -3.38 -14.10 -1.94
CA TRP A 115 -2.26 -14.49 -2.79
C TRP A 115 -1.68 -15.85 -2.37
N ARG A 116 -1.49 -16.11 -1.07
CA ARG A 116 -1.01 -17.42 -0.58
C ARG A 116 -1.97 -18.55 -0.94
N ILE A 117 -3.28 -18.34 -0.76
CA ILE A 117 -4.33 -19.30 -1.14
C ILE A 117 -4.26 -19.61 -2.64
N ALA A 118 -4.19 -18.58 -3.49
CA ALA A 118 -4.12 -18.72 -4.94
C ALA A 118 -2.87 -19.49 -5.41
N ASN A 119 -1.80 -19.49 -4.60
CA ASN A 119 -0.56 -20.21 -4.88
C ASN A 119 -0.44 -21.56 -4.14
N GLY A 120 -1.53 -22.04 -3.51
CA GLY A 120 -1.55 -23.33 -2.80
C GLY A 120 -0.67 -23.37 -1.55
N LEU A 121 -0.41 -22.20 -0.94
CA LEU A 121 0.40 -22.07 0.26
C LEU A 121 -0.48 -22.03 1.51
N ASP A 122 0.03 -22.58 2.61
CA ASP A 122 -0.65 -22.53 3.91
C ASP A 122 -0.89 -21.08 4.36
N VAL A 123 -2.04 -20.81 4.94
CA VAL A 123 -2.37 -19.51 5.55
C VAL A 123 -2.66 -19.68 7.04
N PRO A 124 -2.36 -18.68 7.88
CA PRO A 124 -2.77 -18.72 9.28
C PRO A 124 -4.29 -18.91 9.35
N CYS A 125 -4.74 -19.94 10.08
CA CYS A 125 -6.14 -20.07 10.46
C CYS A 125 -6.56 -18.72 11.04
N SER A 126 -7.64 -18.16 10.50
CA SER A 126 -8.30 -16.99 11.09
C SER A 126 -8.32 -17.20 12.60
N MET A 127 -7.77 -16.26 13.38
CA MET A 127 -8.16 -16.20 14.78
C MET A 127 -9.66 -15.94 14.72
N SER A 128 -10.45 -17.00 14.85
CA SER A 128 -11.88 -16.92 15.02
C SER A 128 -12.13 -15.83 16.07
N PRO A 129 -13.15 -14.98 15.90
CA PRO A 129 -13.59 -14.15 17.02
C PRO A 129 -13.73 -15.09 18.22
N LEU A 130 -13.18 -14.68 19.37
CA LEU A 130 -13.28 -15.44 20.61
C LEU A 130 -14.70 -16.02 20.70
N PRO A 131 -14.89 -17.31 21.05
CA PRO A 131 -16.22 -17.81 21.29
C PRO A 131 -16.83 -16.88 22.33
N THR A 132 -17.91 -16.20 21.94
CA THR A 132 -18.71 -15.39 22.85
C THR A 132 -19.13 -16.34 23.96
N GLY A 133 -18.45 -16.22 25.10
CA GLY A 133 -18.68 -17.09 26.22
C GLY A 133 -20.12 -16.94 26.69
N SER A 134 -20.81 -18.06 26.71
CA SER A 134 -21.74 -18.49 27.76
C SER A 134 -22.87 -17.51 28.14
N GLU A 135 -24.09 -17.87 27.75
CA GLU A 135 -25.23 -17.87 28.66
C GLU A 135 -25.99 -19.19 28.46
N ASP A 136 -25.48 -20.25 29.09
CA ASP A 136 -26.35 -21.27 29.65
C ASP A 136 -26.87 -20.72 30.98
N GLY A 137 -28.20 -20.64 31.14
CA GLY A 137 -28.81 -20.47 32.47
C GLY A 137 -30.08 -19.64 32.51
N ASN A 138 -31.22 -20.22 32.10
CA ASN A 138 -32.31 -20.66 33.01
C ASN A 138 -33.61 -20.88 32.24
#